data_AF-A0A2X1QII0-F1
#
_entry.id   AF-A0A2X1QII0-F1
#
_cell.length_a   1.000
_cell.length_b   1.000
_cell.length_c   1.000
_cell.angle_alpha   90.00
_cell.angle_beta   90.00
_cell.angle_gamma   90.00
#
_symmetry.space_group_name_H-M   'P 1'
#
loop_
_entity.id
_entity.type
_entity.pdbx_description
1 polymer ?
#
loop_
_entity_poly.entity_id
_entity_poly.type
_entity_poly.pdbx_seq_one_letter_code
_entity_poly.pdbx_strand_id
1 'polypeptide(L)'
;MKTPSQPRAIYYIVAIQIWEYFSFYGMRALLILYLTHQLGFDDSHAISLFSAYASLVYVTPILGGWLADRLLGNRTAVIAGALLMTLGHVVLGVESTSAWSLYVALAIIICGYGLFKSNISCLLGELYAHDDPRRDGGFSLLYAAGNVGSIAAAHRLRTGGAVVRLAYRLRPCGIGMFIGLMIFLSGSRHFPAYPRRR
;
A
#
# COMPACT_ATOMS: atom_id res chain seq x y z
N MET A 1 30.73 10.59 14.96
CA MET A 1 30.62 10.45 13.49
C MET A 1 29.29 11.04 13.05
N LYS A 2 29.27 12.04 12.16
CA LYS A 2 28.02 12.50 11.53
C LYS A 2 27.63 11.42 10.53
N THR A 3 26.59 10.65 10.82
CA THR A 3 26.00 9.75 9.83
C THR A 3 25.60 10.58 8.61
N PRO A 4 26.06 10.23 7.40
CA PRO A 4 25.75 11.04 6.23
C PRO A 4 24.24 11.00 6.01
N SER A 5 23.63 12.20 5.90
CA SER A 5 22.18 12.35 5.78
C SER A 5 21.68 11.64 4.53
N GLN A 6 20.51 11.02 4.66
CA GLN A 6 19.86 10.30 3.58
C GLN A 6 19.36 11.28 2.48
N PRO A 7 19.26 10.85 1.20
CA PRO A 7 18.74 11.70 0.12
C PRO A 7 17.32 12.18 0.42
N ARG A 8 16.97 13.42 0.06
CA ARG A 8 15.62 13.95 0.37
C ARG A 8 14.46 13.09 -0.16
N ALA A 9 14.67 12.40 -1.29
CA ALA A 9 13.68 11.51 -1.90
C ALA A 9 13.25 10.35 -1.00
N ILE A 10 14.14 9.83 -0.13
CA ILE A 10 13.78 8.70 0.74
C ILE A 10 12.69 9.05 1.74
N TYR A 11 12.60 10.29 2.21
CA TYR A 11 11.57 10.69 3.17
C TYR A 11 10.17 10.57 2.56
N TYR A 12 10.05 10.84 1.26
CA TYR A 12 8.79 10.66 0.53
C TYR A 12 8.46 9.18 0.30
N ILE A 13 9.46 8.35 -0.01
CA ILE A 13 9.30 6.88 -0.12
C ILE A 13 8.87 6.29 1.23
N VAL A 14 9.55 6.67 2.32
CA VAL A 14 9.23 6.23 3.68
C VAL A 14 7.83 6.67 4.09
N ALA A 15 7.46 7.93 3.81
CA ALA A 15 6.14 8.42 4.15
C ALA A 15 5.03 7.64 3.44
N ILE A 16 5.13 7.44 2.12
CA ILE A 16 4.13 6.63 1.41
C ILE A 16 4.14 5.18 1.89
N GLN A 17 5.31 4.65 2.28
CA GLN A 17 5.41 3.29 2.80
C GLN A 17 4.67 3.10 4.13
N ILE A 18 4.76 4.07 5.04
CA ILE A 18 4.01 4.08 6.32
C ILE A 18 2.51 4.07 6.02
N TRP A 19 2.05 4.97 5.15
CA TRP A 19 0.63 5.12 4.83
C TRP A 19 0.05 3.92 4.08
N GLU A 20 0.84 3.29 3.20
CA GLU A 20 0.44 2.06 2.50
C GLU A 20 0.26 0.91 3.49
N TYR A 21 1.25 0.65 4.37
CA TYR A 21 1.12 -0.40 5.39
C TYR A 21 -0.03 -0.13 6.35
N PHE A 22 -0.20 1.12 6.77
CA PHE A 22 -1.34 1.52 7.60
C PHE A 22 -2.68 1.12 6.94
N SER A 23 -2.81 1.40 5.64
CA SER A 23 -4.03 1.14 4.88
C SER A 23 -4.24 -0.34 4.64
N PHE A 24 -3.20 -1.05 4.20
CA PHE A 24 -3.24 -2.48 3.88
C PHE A 24 -3.55 -3.33 5.11
N TYR A 25 -2.80 -3.16 6.21
CA TYR A 25 -3.03 -3.94 7.43
C TYR A 25 -4.33 -3.52 8.15
N GLY A 26 -4.70 -2.24 8.08
CA GLY A 26 -5.97 -1.75 8.61
C GLY A 26 -7.16 -2.38 7.91
N MET A 27 -7.15 -2.40 6.58
CA MET A 27 -8.20 -3.03 5.78
C MET A 27 -8.23 -4.54 5.99
N ARG A 28 -7.07 -5.21 5.91
CA ARG A 28 -6.95 -6.67 6.06
C ARG A 28 -7.51 -7.16 7.40
N ALA A 29 -7.29 -6.42 8.49
CA ALA A 29 -7.81 -6.79 9.80
C ALA A 29 -9.34 -6.68 9.91
N LEU A 30 -9.97 -5.76 9.18
CA LEU A 30 -11.42 -5.58 9.17
C LEU A 30 -12.12 -6.40 8.08
N LEU A 31 -11.38 -6.86 7.07
CA LEU A 31 -11.94 -7.52 5.90
C LEU A 31 -12.76 -8.74 6.28
N ILE A 32 -12.22 -9.64 7.11
CA ILE A 32 -12.95 -10.87 7.47
C ILE A 32 -14.23 -10.55 8.26
N LEU A 33 -14.19 -9.57 9.17
CA LEU A 33 -15.36 -9.07 9.89
C LEU A 33 -16.40 -8.46 8.93
N TYR A 34 -15.95 -7.89 7.80
CA TYR A 34 -16.83 -7.30 6.79
C TYR A 34 -17.58 -8.35 6.01
N LEU A 35 -16.90 -9.43 5.66
CA LEU A 35 -17.51 -10.57 4.97
C LEU A 35 -18.58 -11.22 5.86
N THR A 36 -18.27 -11.47 7.13
CA THR A 36 -19.17 -12.20 8.03
C THR A 36 -20.29 -11.31 8.58
N HIS A 37 -19.98 -10.15 9.17
CA HIS A 37 -20.99 -9.34 9.87
C HIS A 37 -21.77 -8.39 8.96
N GLN A 38 -21.17 -7.87 7.89
CA GLN A 38 -21.83 -6.87 7.03
C GLN A 38 -22.46 -7.50 5.78
N LEU A 39 -21.78 -8.48 5.16
CA LEU A 39 -22.32 -9.19 3.99
C LEU A 39 -23.04 -10.51 4.35
N GLY A 40 -22.94 -10.98 5.60
CA GLY A 40 -23.62 -12.19 6.04
C GLY A 40 -23.08 -13.47 5.39
N PHE A 41 -21.83 -13.47 4.92
CA PHE A 41 -21.21 -14.68 4.37
C PHE A 41 -20.93 -15.69 5.48
N ASP A 42 -21.11 -16.97 5.15
CA ASP A 42 -20.65 -18.06 6.01
C ASP A 42 -19.14 -18.00 6.22
N ASP A 43 -18.68 -18.46 7.39
CA ASP A 43 -17.26 -18.44 7.77
C ASP A 43 -16.37 -19.14 6.75
N SER A 44 -16.84 -20.26 6.18
CA SER A 44 -16.08 -20.99 5.15
C SER A 44 -15.84 -20.11 3.92
N HIS A 45 -16.89 -19.44 3.41
CA HIS A 45 -16.78 -18.55 2.26
C HIS A 45 -15.89 -17.34 2.58
N ALA A 46 -16.06 -16.73 3.75
CA ALA A 46 -15.28 -15.58 4.17
C ALA A 46 -13.77 -15.91 4.25
N ILE A 47 -13.41 -17.06 4.82
CA ILE A 47 -12.03 -17.54 4.91
C ILE A 47 -11.46 -17.86 3.51
N SER A 48 -12.24 -18.51 2.64
CA SER A 48 -11.83 -18.78 1.26
C SER A 48 -11.55 -17.50 0.49
N LEU A 49 -12.41 -16.48 0.60
CA LEU A 49 -12.20 -15.21 -0.08
C LEU A 49 -11.01 -14.42 0.48
N PHE A 50 -10.85 -14.41 1.81
CA PHE A 50 -9.71 -13.78 2.47
C PHE A 50 -8.38 -14.43 2.06
N SER A 51 -8.32 -15.76 2.01
CA SER A 51 -7.13 -16.49 1.60
C SER A 51 -6.82 -16.28 0.11
N ALA A 52 -7.83 -16.30 -0.76
CA ALA A 52 -7.67 -15.96 -2.18
C ALA A 52 -7.12 -14.54 -2.37
N TYR A 53 -7.67 -13.56 -1.64
CA TYR A 53 -7.15 -12.19 -1.61
C TYR A 53 -5.67 -12.16 -1.18
N ALA A 54 -5.32 -12.81 -0.06
CA ALA A 54 -3.95 -12.83 0.45
C ALA A 54 -2.98 -13.45 -0.55
N SER A 55 -3.35 -14.56 -1.19
CA SER A 55 -2.53 -15.22 -2.22
C SER A 55 -2.28 -14.32 -3.43
N LEU A 56 -3.32 -13.67 -3.96
CA LEU A 56 -3.19 -12.78 -5.12
C LEU A 56 -2.33 -11.55 -4.82
N VAL A 57 -2.44 -10.99 -3.63
CA VAL A 57 -1.59 -9.87 -3.17
C VAL A 57 -0.10 -10.26 -3.13
N TYR A 58 0.25 -11.51 -2.87
CA TYR A 58 1.64 -11.97 -2.93
C TYR A 58 2.13 -12.31 -4.34
N VAL A 59 1.23 -12.70 -5.24
CA VAL A 59 1.57 -13.07 -6.64
C VAL A 59 1.66 -11.86 -7.56
N THR A 60 0.72 -10.92 -7.44
CA THR A 60 0.63 -9.76 -8.35
C THR A 60 1.85 -8.84 -8.39
N PRO A 61 2.69 -8.69 -7.33
CA PRO A 61 3.92 -7.91 -7.41
C PRO A 61 4.90 -8.40 -8.48
N ILE A 62 4.89 -9.70 -8.80
CA ILE A 62 5.72 -10.28 -9.87
C ILE A 62 5.32 -9.66 -11.21
N LEU A 63 4.03 -9.64 -11.52
CA LEU A 63 3.49 -9.04 -12.74
C LEU A 63 3.67 -7.52 -12.74
N GLY A 64 3.47 -6.86 -11.59
CA GLY A 64 3.62 -5.43 -11.46
C GLY A 64 5.06 -4.93 -11.63
N GLY A 65 6.05 -5.72 -11.19
CA GLY A 65 7.47 -5.41 -11.41
C GLY A 65 7.84 -5.55 -12.88
N TRP A 66 7.46 -6.68 -13.50
CA TRP A 66 7.67 -6.90 -14.93
C TRP A 66 7.06 -5.79 -15.80
N LEU A 67 5.85 -5.32 -15.45
CA LEU A 67 5.18 -4.24 -16.18
C LEU A 67 5.92 -2.90 -16.03
N ALA A 68 6.45 -2.61 -14.85
CA ALA A 68 7.22 -1.40 -14.62
C ALA A 68 8.56 -1.40 -15.36
N ASP A 69 9.25 -2.54 -15.37
CA ASP A 69 10.54 -2.70 -16.05
C ASP A 69 10.42 -2.51 -17.57
N ARG A 70 9.30 -2.95 -18.16
CA ARG A 70 9.10 -2.90 -19.62
C ARG A 70 8.40 -1.65 -20.14
N LEU A 71 7.38 -1.16 -19.44
CA LEU A 71 6.44 -0.18 -20.01
C LEU A 71 6.35 1.14 -19.24
N LEU A 72 6.29 1.10 -17.91
CA LEU A 72 5.86 2.26 -17.11
C LEU A 72 7.01 3.04 -16.45
N GLY A 73 8.07 2.34 -16.05
CA GLY A 73 9.06 2.82 -15.10
C GLY A 73 8.58 2.74 -13.64
N ASN A 74 9.52 2.55 -12.72
CA ASN A 74 9.24 2.31 -11.29
C ASN A 74 8.40 3.41 -10.65
N ARG A 75 8.74 4.68 -10.91
CA ARG A 75 8.01 5.82 -10.36
C ARG A 75 6.55 5.87 -10.81
N THR A 76 6.28 5.68 -12.09
CA THR A 76 4.93 5.70 -12.65
C THR A 76 4.11 4.53 -12.11
N ALA A 77 4.72 3.36 -12.00
CA ALA A 77 4.07 2.17 -11.45
C ALA A 77 3.71 2.35 -9.97
N VAL A 78 4.57 2.97 -9.15
CA VAL A 78 4.25 3.32 -7.76
C VAL A 78 3.06 4.28 -7.68
N ILE A 79 3.02 5.32 -8.52
CA ILE A 79 1.91 6.30 -8.54
C ILE A 79 0.61 5.62 -8.97
N ALA A 80 0.64 4.85 -10.06
CA ALA A 80 -0.52 4.13 -10.56
C ALA A 80 -1.03 3.11 -9.54
N GLY A 81 -0.12 2.35 -8.92
CA GLY A 81 -0.45 1.39 -7.87
C GLY A 81 -1.10 2.06 -6.66
N ALA A 82 -0.51 3.16 -6.19
CA ALA A 82 -1.05 3.94 -5.08
C ALA A 82 -2.44 4.53 -5.40
N LEU A 83 -2.64 5.05 -6.60
CA LEU A 83 -3.94 5.56 -7.06
C LEU A 83 -5.00 4.45 -7.09
N LEU A 84 -4.68 3.29 -7.66
CA LEU A 84 -5.59 2.14 -7.68
C LEU A 84 -5.95 1.71 -6.26
N MET A 85 -4.97 1.58 -5.36
CA MET A 85 -5.25 1.24 -3.96
C MET A 85 -6.18 2.27 -3.31
N THR A 86 -5.97 3.58 -3.51
CA THR A 86 -6.89 4.61 -3.02
C THR A 86 -8.30 4.40 -3.57
N LEU A 87 -8.46 4.21 -4.88
CA LEU A 87 -9.76 4.00 -5.50
C LEU A 87 -10.47 2.76 -4.94
N GLY A 88 -9.75 1.65 -4.80
CA GLY A 88 -10.31 0.43 -4.21
C GLY A 88 -10.76 0.62 -2.76
N HIS A 89 -10.01 1.35 -1.95
CA HIS A 89 -10.44 1.68 -0.58
C HIS A 89 -11.63 2.65 -0.55
N VAL A 90 -11.74 3.57 -1.51
CA VAL A 90 -12.93 4.43 -1.65
C VAL A 90 -14.16 3.57 -1.95
N VAL A 91 -14.04 2.60 -2.88
CA VAL A 91 -15.15 1.67 -3.17
C VAL A 91 -15.54 0.85 -1.94
N LEU A 92 -14.57 0.36 -1.14
CA LEU A 92 -14.86 -0.32 0.14
C LEU A 92 -15.49 0.61 1.20
N GLY A 93 -15.15 1.90 1.18
CA GLY A 93 -15.62 2.89 2.15
C GLY A 93 -17.02 3.44 1.84
N VAL A 94 -17.50 3.25 0.60
CA VAL A 94 -18.89 3.49 0.21
C VAL A 94 -19.73 2.34 0.75
N GLU A 95 -20.69 2.68 1.59
CA GLU A 95 -21.56 1.70 2.22
C GLU A 95 -22.42 1.01 1.16
N SER A 96 -22.09 -0.23 0.84
CA SER A 96 -22.78 -1.05 -0.15
C SER A 96 -23.02 -2.44 0.41
N THR A 97 -24.25 -2.93 0.26
CA THR A 97 -24.64 -4.30 0.63
C THR A 97 -24.36 -5.31 -0.49
N SER A 98 -23.87 -4.85 -1.65
CA SER A 98 -23.64 -5.71 -2.81
C SER A 98 -22.26 -6.37 -2.76
N ALA A 99 -22.23 -7.70 -2.79
CA ALA A 99 -21.01 -8.50 -2.95
C ALA A 99 -20.18 -8.11 -4.19
N TRP A 100 -20.84 -7.64 -5.25
CA TRP A 100 -20.17 -7.18 -6.46
C TRP A 100 -19.21 -6.01 -6.19
N SER A 101 -19.65 -5.02 -5.40
CA SER A 101 -18.82 -3.86 -5.05
C SER A 101 -17.56 -4.27 -4.27
N LEU A 102 -17.67 -5.26 -3.39
CA LEU A 102 -16.54 -5.82 -2.67
C LEU A 102 -15.53 -6.46 -3.65
N TYR A 103 -15.99 -7.35 -4.55
CA TYR A 103 -15.09 -8.04 -5.48
C TYR A 103 -14.35 -7.07 -6.40
N VAL A 104 -15.06 -6.04 -6.91
CA VAL A 104 -14.46 -4.97 -7.69
C VAL A 104 -13.41 -4.22 -6.88
N ALA A 105 -13.73 -3.86 -5.63
CA ALA A 105 -12.79 -3.15 -4.78
C ALA A 105 -11.53 -3.98 -4.46
N LEU A 106 -11.70 -5.26 -4.12
CA LEU A 106 -10.59 -6.18 -3.87
C LEU A 106 -9.72 -6.36 -5.11
N ALA A 107 -10.31 -6.53 -6.30
CA ALA A 107 -9.57 -6.63 -7.55
C ALA A 107 -8.72 -5.38 -7.81
N ILE A 108 -9.30 -4.19 -7.63
CA ILE A 108 -8.60 -2.91 -7.79
C ILE A 108 -7.42 -2.80 -6.79
N ILE A 109 -7.64 -3.17 -5.52
CA ILE A 109 -6.60 -3.13 -4.48
C ILE A 109 -5.48 -4.12 -4.81
N ILE A 110 -5.81 -5.33 -5.24
CA ILE A 110 -4.85 -6.36 -5.64
C ILE A 110 -3.96 -5.84 -6.79
N CYS A 111 -4.56 -5.30 -7.85
CA CYS A 111 -3.81 -4.72 -8.96
C CYS A 111 -2.93 -3.55 -8.51
N GLY A 112 -3.47 -2.66 -7.65
CA GLY A 112 -2.74 -1.52 -7.12
C GLY A 112 -1.55 -1.92 -6.27
N TYR A 113 -1.73 -2.89 -5.37
CA TYR A 113 -0.67 -3.42 -4.51
C TYR A 113 0.42 -4.11 -5.33
N GLY A 114 0.04 -4.89 -6.35
CA GLY A 114 0.98 -5.50 -7.28
C GLY A 114 1.91 -4.49 -7.95
N LEU A 115 1.36 -3.38 -8.44
CA LEU A 115 2.17 -2.31 -9.03
C LEU A 115 2.97 -1.50 -8.01
N PHE A 116 2.51 -1.39 -6.77
CA PHE A 116 3.21 -0.62 -5.75
C PHE A 116 4.40 -1.38 -5.15
N LYS A 117 4.19 -2.65 -4.78
CA LYS A 117 5.06 -3.36 -3.82
C LYS A 117 6.44 -3.69 -4.36
N SER A 118 6.52 -4.20 -5.59
CA SER A 118 7.80 -4.47 -6.25
C SER A 118 8.53 -3.17 -6.58
N ASN A 119 7.78 -2.19 -7.10
CA ASN A 119 8.35 -0.99 -7.70
C ASN A 119 8.81 0.06 -6.67
N ILE A 120 8.24 0.11 -5.47
CA ILE A 120 8.71 1.03 -4.41
C ILE A 120 10.13 0.67 -3.94
N SER A 121 10.44 -0.64 -3.90
CA SER A 121 11.77 -1.14 -3.53
C SER A 121 12.79 -0.90 -4.64
N CYS A 122 12.40 -1.10 -5.90
CA CYS A 122 13.23 -0.77 -7.06
C CYS A 122 13.51 0.74 -7.13
N LEU A 123 12.49 1.57 -6.94
CA LEU A 123 12.62 3.03 -6.92
C LEU A 123 13.56 3.52 -5.80
N LEU A 124 13.50 2.90 -4.62
CA LEU A 124 14.46 3.19 -3.55
C LEU A 124 15.88 2.82 -3.96
N GLY A 125 16.06 1.66 -4.60
CA GLY A 125 17.35 1.21 -5.11
C GLY A 125 17.96 2.18 -6.13
N GLU A 126 17.14 2.80 -6.98
CA GLU A 126 17.57 3.81 -7.96
C GLU A 126 18.10 5.11 -7.34
N LEU A 127 17.79 5.40 -6.07
CA LEU A 127 18.28 6.61 -5.39
C LEU A 127 19.76 6.53 -5.00
N TYR A 128 20.34 5.33 -4.95
CA TYR A 128 21.69 5.10 -4.48
C TYR A 128 22.58 4.57 -5.59
N ALA A 129 23.86 4.96 -5.56
CA ALA A 129 24.88 4.27 -6.34
C ALA A 129 25.09 2.85 -5.78
N HIS A 130 25.62 1.95 -6.60
CA HIS A 130 25.80 0.55 -6.21
C HIS A 130 26.65 0.39 -4.93
N ASP A 131 27.67 1.24 -4.79
CA ASP A 131 28.64 1.20 -3.69
C ASP A 131 28.38 2.30 -2.63
N ASP A 132 27.17 2.89 -2.61
CA ASP A 132 26.82 3.89 -1.60
C ASP A 132 26.52 3.22 -0.25
N PRO A 133 27.30 3.46 0.82
CA PRO A 133 27.11 2.83 2.12
C PRO A 133 25.80 3.23 2.82
N ARG A 134 25.09 4.25 2.32
CA ARG A 134 23.79 4.67 2.85
C ARG A 134 22.62 3.82 2.36
N ARG A 135 22.83 3.02 1.32
CA ARG A 135 21.80 2.20 0.66
C ARG A 135 21.14 1.24 1.65
N ASP A 136 21.92 0.50 2.42
CA ASP A 136 21.42 -0.48 3.39
C ASP A 136 20.62 0.20 4.51
N GLY A 137 21.09 1.37 4.97
CA GLY A 137 20.34 2.21 5.90
C GLY A 137 19.01 2.70 5.31
N GLY A 138 18.96 2.96 4.00
CA GLY A 138 17.75 3.34 3.29
C GLY A 138 16.71 2.21 3.25
N PHE A 139 17.13 0.99 2.92
CA PHE A 139 16.26 -0.18 2.97
C PHE A 139 15.81 -0.53 4.40
N SER A 140 16.68 -0.33 5.39
CA SER A 140 16.33 -0.49 6.81
C SER A 140 15.25 0.51 7.25
N LEU A 141 15.33 1.76 6.80
CA LEU A 141 14.28 2.77 7.02
C LEU A 141 12.97 2.39 6.35
N LEU A 142 13.01 1.84 5.13
CA LEU A 142 11.81 1.36 4.44
C LEU A 142 11.13 0.22 5.19
N TYR A 143 11.91 -0.72 5.73
CA TYR A 143 11.40 -1.81 6.56
C TYR A 143 10.78 -1.29 7.87
N ALA A 144 11.49 -0.39 8.56
CA ALA A 144 11.00 0.24 9.79
C ALA A 144 9.70 1.03 9.55
N ALA A 145 9.62 1.75 8.42
CA ALA A 145 8.44 2.48 7.97
C ALA A 145 7.21 1.57 7.86
N GLY A 146 7.36 0.40 7.24
CA GLY A 146 6.29 -0.59 7.15
C GLY A 146 5.79 -1.06 8.51
N ASN A 147 6.71 -1.38 9.43
CA ASN A 147 6.34 -1.81 10.78
C ASN A 147 5.61 -0.70 11.56
N VAL A 148 6.05 0.55 11.45
CA VAL A 148 5.37 1.71 12.06
C VAL A 148 3.95 1.84 11.51
N GLY A 149 3.77 1.70 10.19
CA GLY A 149 2.44 1.70 9.56
C GLY A 149 1.52 0.60 10.10
N SER A 150 2.02 -0.64 10.21
CA SER A 150 1.26 -1.77 10.77
C SER A 150 0.84 -1.56 12.22
N ILE A 151 1.74 -1.02 13.06
CA ILE A 151 1.44 -0.73 14.46
C ILE A 151 0.38 0.38 14.57
N ALA A 152 0.50 1.43 13.74
CA ALA A 152 -0.49 2.49 13.69
C ALA A 152 -1.88 1.97 13.27
N ALA A 153 -1.94 1.03 12.32
CA ALA A 153 -3.18 0.38 11.92
C ALA A 153 -3.80 -0.42 13.08
N ALA A 154 -3.01 -1.25 13.74
CA ALA A 154 -3.45 -2.04 14.90
C ALA A 154 -3.99 -1.14 16.03
N HIS A 155 -3.30 -0.05 16.33
CA HIS A 155 -3.75 0.93 17.34
C HIS A 155 -5.09 1.59 16.97
N ARG A 156 -5.27 1.94 15.68
CA ARG A 156 -6.50 2.56 15.19
C ARG A 156 -7.71 1.62 15.28
N LEU A 157 -7.50 0.33 15.01
CA LEU A 157 -8.54 -0.69 15.09
C LEU A 157 -9.07 -0.85 16.52
N ARG A 158 -8.17 -0.84 17.51
CA ARG A 158 -8.50 -0.91 18.94
C ARG A 158 -9.33 0.28 19.43
N THR A 159 -9.10 1.47 18.87
CA THR A 159 -9.80 2.71 19.27
C THR A 159 -11.11 2.95 18.52
N GLY A 160 -11.43 2.15 17.50
CA GLY A 160 -12.72 2.22 16.80
C GLY A 160 -13.83 1.57 17.63
N GLY A 161 -14.62 2.39 18.34
CA GLY A 161 -15.70 1.96 19.23
C GLY A 161 -16.72 1.00 18.58
N ALA A 162 -17.38 0.20 19.42
CA ALA A 162 -18.22 -0.94 19.05
C ALA A 162 -19.48 -0.62 18.22
N VAL A 163 -19.85 0.66 18.08
CA VAL A 163 -21.17 1.10 17.56
C VAL A 163 -21.11 1.64 16.12
N VAL A 164 -19.92 1.67 15.51
CA VAL A 164 -19.74 2.24 14.16
C VAL A 164 -19.82 1.13 13.12
N ARG A 165 -20.70 1.30 12.12
CA ARG A 165 -20.82 0.42 10.95
C ARG A 165 -19.45 0.16 10.32
N LEU A 166 -19.18 -1.07 9.95
CA LEU A 166 -17.84 -1.52 9.61
C LEU A 166 -17.26 -0.83 8.36
N ALA A 167 -18.10 -0.52 7.36
CA ALA A 167 -17.70 0.33 6.23
C ALA A 167 -17.07 1.68 6.64
N TYR A 168 -17.56 2.32 7.70
CA TYR A 168 -16.99 3.58 8.20
C TYR A 168 -15.64 3.37 8.89
N ARG A 169 -15.40 2.18 9.46
CA ARG A 169 -14.11 1.81 10.04
C ARG A 169 -13.03 1.58 8.98
N LEU A 170 -13.43 1.30 7.73
CA LEU A 170 -12.53 1.15 6.58
C LEU A 170 -12.11 2.49 5.94
N ARG A 171 -12.93 3.55 6.05
CA ARG A 171 -12.65 4.87 5.44
C ARG A 171 -11.29 5.48 5.82
N PRO A 172 -10.81 5.41 7.08
CA PRO A 172 -9.48 5.90 7.45
C PRO A 172 -8.36 5.23 6.66
N CYS A 173 -8.51 3.96 6.24
CA CYS A 173 -7.51 3.28 5.41
C CYS A 173 -7.42 3.94 4.03
N GLY A 174 -8.56 4.23 3.39
CA GLY A 174 -8.56 4.95 2.11
C GLY A 174 -7.99 6.36 2.20
N ILE A 175 -8.33 7.10 3.26
CA ILE A 175 -7.78 8.44 3.54
C ILE A 175 -6.28 8.36 3.76
N GLY A 176 -5.79 7.38 4.53
CA GLY A 176 -4.37 7.17 4.76
C GLY A 176 -3.60 6.93 3.47
N MET A 177 -4.08 6.02 2.62
CA MET A 177 -3.49 5.75 1.31
C MET A 177 -3.45 7.01 0.43
N PHE A 178 -4.54 7.79 0.40
CA PHE A 178 -4.61 9.04 -0.35
C PHE A 178 -3.60 10.08 0.16
N ILE A 179 -3.46 10.25 1.49
CA ILE A 179 -2.45 11.13 2.08
C ILE A 179 -1.05 10.68 1.69
N GLY A 180 -0.76 9.38 1.75
CA GLY A 180 0.51 8.80 1.30
C GLY A 180 0.82 9.14 -0.15
N LEU A 181 -0.18 9.00 -1.04
CA LEU A 181 -0.06 9.37 -2.45
C LEU A 181 0.22 10.88 -2.62
N MET A 182 -0.51 11.75 -1.92
CA MET A 182 -0.30 13.20 -2.01
C MET A 182 1.11 13.60 -1.54
N ILE A 183 1.59 13.01 -0.44
CA ILE A 183 2.95 13.25 0.05
C ILE A 183 3.96 12.81 -1.01
N PHE A 184 3.80 11.62 -1.60
CA PHE A 184 4.72 11.14 -2.64
C PHE A 184 4.73 12.03 -3.88
N LEU A 185 3.55 12.49 -4.34
CA LEU A 185 3.44 13.41 -5.48
C LEU A 185 4.09 14.77 -5.18
N SER A 186 3.98 15.29 -3.96
CA SER A 186 4.66 16.53 -3.55
C SER A 186 6.19 16.43 -3.62
N GLY A 187 6.73 15.21 -3.41
CA GLY A 187 8.16 14.89 -3.51
C GLY A 187 8.69 14.73 -4.93
N SER A 188 7.83 14.82 -5.95
CA SER A 188 8.14 14.59 -7.37
C SER A 188 9.40 15.27 -7.90
N ARG A 189 9.75 16.44 -7.36
CA ARG A 189 10.94 17.24 -7.76
C ARG A 189 12.27 16.68 -7.23
N HIS A 190 12.24 15.79 -6.25
CA HIS A 190 13.43 15.22 -5.62
C HIS A 190 13.87 13.89 -6.24
N PHE A 191 13.06 13.31 -7.13
CA PHE A 191 13.39 12.09 -7.84
C PHE A 191 14.22 12.42 -9.09
N PRO A 192 15.25 11.62 -9.41
CA PRO A 192 16.00 11.79 -10.65
C PRO A 192 15.06 11.72 -11.86
N ALA A 193 15.25 12.63 -12.82
CA ALA A 193 14.34 12.85 -13.95
C ALA A 193 14.34 11.70 -14.99
N TYR A 194 15.24 10.73 -14.87
CA TYR A 194 15.34 9.61 -15.80
C TYR A 194 15.94 8.38 -15.12
N PRO A 195 15.46 7.16 -15.39
CA PRO A 195 16.17 5.96 -14.99
C PRO A 195 17.53 5.96 -15.70
N ARG A 196 18.63 5.84 -14.95
CA ARG A 196 19.91 5.46 -15.54
C ARG A 196 19.73 4.03 -16.04
N ARG A 197 19.29 3.87 -17.29
CA ARG A 197 19.31 2.59 -18.00
C ARG A 197 20.75 2.06 -17.89
N ARG A 198 20.91 0.92 -17.21
CA ARG A 198 22.06 0.05 -17.41
C ARG A 198 21.86 -0.70 -18.72
#